data_AF-A0A940M5E1-F1
#
_entry.id   AF-A0A940M5E1-F1
#
_cell.length_a   1.000
_cell.length_b   1.000
_cell.length_c   1.000
_cell.angle_alpha   90.00
_cell.angle_beta   90.00
_cell.angle_gamma   90.00
#
_symmetry.space_group_name_H-M   'P 1'
#
loop_
_entity.id
_entity.type
_entity.pdbx_description
1 polymer ?
#
loop_
_entity_poly.entity_id
_entity_poly.type
_entity_poly.pdbx_seq_one_letter_code
_entity_poly.pdbx_strand_id
1 'polypeptide(L)'
;MTDNQTSAPVAVTLVSGPTGQGDIDDFELFYARRALSRFRTRLGRQGLLDLLATDIEEGNDFLRECARASDGDFMAGTTVLAARGLASGEFLAWMDEAFAAHGEALLAAHPEHYVMAPGADGSFHVVENIGPHVCSFFMGGWGTGAMAWAADADELLPDAEFPHKMSSNLFLDDGTVVGRALTQFGDTIDGFTASLTVYVPTSCPQGVLEHHLRHYAVEFRNWIVAAAAAARA
;
A
#
# COMPACT_ATOMS: atom_id res chain seq x y z
N MET A 1 37.42 -16.83 -0.91
CA MET A 1 36.52 -17.80 -1.54
C MET A 1 35.76 -18.49 -0.43
N THR A 2 34.55 -18.01 -0.13
CA THR A 2 33.63 -18.68 0.80
C THR A 2 32.62 -19.40 -0.06
N ASP A 3 32.72 -20.73 -0.08
CA ASP A 3 31.75 -21.61 -0.73
C ASP A 3 30.37 -21.37 -0.11
N ASN A 4 29.50 -20.72 -0.87
CA ASN A 4 28.10 -20.58 -0.55
C ASN A 4 27.44 -21.91 -0.91
N GLN A 5 27.45 -22.87 0.02
CA GLN A 5 26.65 -24.08 -0.12
C GLN A 5 25.18 -23.70 0.00
N THR A 6 24.57 -23.35 -1.13
CA THR A 6 23.12 -23.32 -1.27
C THR A 6 22.60 -24.73 -1.07
N SER A 7 22.09 -25.01 0.14
CA SER A 7 21.34 -26.23 0.40
C SER A 7 20.27 -26.37 -0.67
N ALA A 8 20.15 -27.57 -1.25
CA ALA A 8 19.09 -27.86 -2.21
C ALA A 8 17.73 -27.53 -1.56
N PRO A 9 16.81 -26.86 -2.30
CA PRO A 9 15.51 -26.51 -1.74
C PRO A 9 14.74 -27.79 -1.39
N VAL A 10 14.21 -27.84 -0.17
CA VAL A 10 13.28 -28.90 0.25
C VAL A 10 11.90 -28.55 -0.28
N ALA A 11 11.26 -29.48 -0.99
CA ALA A 11 9.89 -29.32 -1.46
C ALA A 11 8.93 -30.16 -0.61
N VAL A 12 7.83 -29.55 -0.17
CA VAL A 12 6.72 -30.23 0.52
C VAL A 12 5.48 -30.07 -0.33
N THR A 13 4.80 -31.17 -0.66
CA THR A 13 3.57 -31.15 -1.46
C THR A 13 2.44 -31.87 -0.73
N LEU A 14 1.23 -31.36 -0.89
CA LEU A 14 0.03 -31.97 -0.33
C LEU A 14 -0.36 -33.19 -1.17
N VAL A 15 -0.15 -34.40 -0.65
CA VAL A 15 -0.47 -35.66 -1.36
C VAL A 15 -1.92 -36.11 -1.11
N SER A 16 -2.45 -35.86 0.09
CA SER A 16 -3.82 -36.19 0.48
C SER A 16 -4.27 -35.30 1.63
N GLY A 17 -5.56 -34.96 1.71
CA GLY A 17 -6.09 -34.16 2.81
C GLY A 17 -7.34 -33.36 2.39
N PRO A 18 -7.36 -32.03 2.58
CA PRO A 18 -8.53 -31.21 2.29
C PRO A 18 -9.03 -31.40 0.86
N THR A 19 -10.35 -31.43 0.69
CA THR A 19 -11.02 -31.58 -0.61
C THR A 19 -11.38 -30.23 -1.26
N GLY A 20 -11.01 -29.12 -0.61
CA GLY A 20 -11.26 -27.76 -1.10
C GLY A 20 -10.25 -27.32 -2.15
N GLN A 21 -10.51 -26.17 -2.77
CA GLN A 21 -9.55 -25.51 -3.66
C GLN A 21 -8.40 -24.91 -2.85
N GLY A 22 -7.23 -24.79 -3.50
CA GLY A 22 -6.03 -24.16 -2.98
C GLY A 22 -4.93 -25.15 -2.64
N ASP A 23 -3.71 -24.63 -2.50
CA ASP A 23 -2.53 -25.36 -2.05
C ASP A 23 -2.12 -24.97 -0.61
N ILE A 24 -0.95 -25.45 -0.16
CA ILE A 24 -0.45 -25.18 1.20
C ILE A 24 -0.24 -23.68 1.42
N ASP A 25 0.21 -22.94 0.41
CA ASP A 25 0.48 -21.50 0.50
C ASP A 25 -0.84 -20.72 0.58
N ASP A 26 -1.86 -21.13 -0.18
CA ASP A 26 -3.22 -20.58 -0.06
C ASP A 26 -3.79 -20.77 1.35
N PHE A 27 -3.60 -21.96 1.93
CA PHE A 27 -4.07 -22.26 3.28
C PHE A 27 -3.34 -21.45 4.34
N GLU A 28 -2.02 -21.35 4.23
CA GLU A 28 -1.21 -20.51 5.13
C GLU A 28 -1.66 -19.05 5.06
N LEU A 29 -1.81 -18.50 3.85
CA LEU A 29 -2.28 -17.13 3.65
C LEU A 29 -3.67 -16.90 4.26
N PHE A 30 -4.60 -17.84 4.06
CA PHE A 30 -5.92 -17.78 4.69
C PHE A 30 -5.83 -17.76 6.22
N TYR A 31 -5.05 -18.65 6.80
CA TYR A 31 -4.92 -18.74 8.26
C TYR A 31 -4.20 -17.52 8.85
N ALA A 32 -3.16 -17.01 8.18
CA ALA A 32 -2.44 -15.80 8.57
C ALA A 32 -3.38 -14.58 8.57
N ARG A 33 -4.13 -14.36 7.48
CA ARG A 33 -5.12 -13.27 7.39
C ARG A 33 -6.20 -13.37 8.45
N ARG A 34 -6.70 -14.58 8.72
CA ARG A 34 -7.70 -14.82 9.76
C ARG A 34 -7.16 -14.54 11.17
N ALA A 35 -5.93 -14.95 11.45
CA ALA A 35 -5.28 -14.67 12.73
C ALA A 35 -5.06 -13.16 12.92
N LEU A 36 -4.52 -12.50 11.90
CA LEU A 36 -4.27 -11.06 11.91
C LEU A 36 -5.55 -10.25 12.09
N SER A 37 -6.60 -10.55 11.31
CA SER A 37 -7.93 -9.94 11.47
C SER A 37 -8.44 -10.08 12.90
N ARG A 38 -8.31 -11.27 13.51
CA ARG A 38 -8.72 -11.48 14.90
C ARG A 38 -7.97 -10.57 15.87
N PHE A 39 -6.66 -10.43 15.73
CA PHE A 39 -5.87 -9.55 16.62
C PHE A 39 -6.24 -8.08 16.41
N ARG A 40 -6.34 -7.62 15.16
CA ARG A 40 -6.75 -6.25 14.82
C ARG A 40 -8.13 -5.91 15.42
N THR A 41 -9.11 -6.81 15.28
CA THR A 41 -10.45 -6.62 15.86
C THR A 41 -10.43 -6.58 17.39
N ARG A 42 -9.62 -7.43 18.05
CA ARG A 42 -9.56 -7.52 19.51
C ARG A 42 -8.84 -6.35 20.15
N LEU A 43 -7.75 -5.88 19.54
CA LEU A 43 -6.99 -4.73 20.01
C LEU A 43 -7.71 -3.42 19.67
N GLY A 44 -8.41 -3.38 18.53
CA GLY A 44 -8.95 -2.16 17.96
C GLY A 44 -7.84 -1.20 17.54
N ARG A 45 -8.23 -0.04 17.00
CA ARG A 45 -7.28 0.98 16.53
C ARG A 45 -6.34 1.45 17.66
N GLN A 46 -6.89 1.83 18.81
CA GLN A 46 -6.07 2.35 19.91
C GLN A 46 -5.11 1.29 20.45
N GLY A 47 -5.57 0.04 20.62
CA GLY A 47 -4.70 -1.03 21.11
C GLY A 47 -3.57 -1.38 20.12
N LEU A 48 -3.77 -1.22 18.81
CA LEU A 48 -2.71 -1.36 17.81
C LEU A 48 -1.71 -0.20 17.89
N LEU A 49 -2.19 1.04 18.02
CA LEU A 49 -1.33 2.21 18.21
C LEU A 49 -0.49 2.10 19.48
N ASP A 50 -1.10 1.69 20.58
CA ASP A 50 -0.41 1.50 21.86
C ASP A 50 0.63 0.36 21.78
N LEU A 51 0.30 -0.73 21.08
CA LEU A 51 1.20 -1.86 20.88
C LEU A 51 2.43 -1.49 20.04
N LEU A 52 2.25 -0.66 19.02
CA LEU A 52 3.27 -0.29 18.05
C LEU A 52 3.92 1.07 18.34
N ALA A 53 3.63 1.70 19.48
CA ALA A 53 4.05 3.07 19.77
C ALA A 53 5.56 3.28 19.60
N THR A 54 6.37 2.37 20.14
CA THR A 54 7.84 2.43 20.01
C THR A 54 8.29 2.21 18.57
N ASP A 55 7.71 1.23 17.86
CA ASP A 55 8.06 0.97 16.46
C ASP A 55 7.72 2.19 15.57
N ILE A 56 6.58 2.85 15.85
CA ILE A 56 6.12 4.06 15.17
C ILE A 56 7.07 5.23 15.42
N GLU A 57 7.49 5.45 16.67
CA GLU A 57 8.45 6.49 17.02
C GLU A 57 9.77 6.28 16.27
N GLU A 58 10.31 5.06 16.31
CA GLU A 58 11.55 4.70 15.61
C GLU A 58 11.43 4.85 14.08
N GLY A 59 10.31 4.42 13.50
CA GLY A 59 10.07 4.54 12.06
C GLY A 59 9.86 5.98 11.60
N ASN A 60 9.15 6.79 12.38
CA ASN A 60 8.96 8.21 12.10
C ASN A 60 10.29 8.98 12.21
N ASP A 61 11.13 8.66 13.19
CA ASP A 61 12.47 9.24 13.32
C ASP A 61 13.37 8.88 12.15
N PHE A 62 13.33 7.62 11.70
CA PHE A 62 14.01 7.19 10.48
C PHE A 62 13.57 8.01 9.26
N LEU A 63 12.26 8.13 9.02
CA LEU A 63 11.73 8.88 7.88
C LEU A 63 12.08 10.37 7.95
N ARG A 64 12.05 10.96 9.15
CA ARG A 64 12.42 12.36 9.37
C ARG A 64 13.89 12.61 9.05
N GLU A 65 14.78 11.73 9.50
CA GLU A 65 16.21 11.84 9.20
C GLU A 65 16.47 11.69 7.69
N CYS A 66 15.80 10.74 7.04
CA CYS A 66 15.90 10.58 5.60
C CYS A 66 15.41 11.84 4.85
N ALA A 67 14.25 12.37 5.21
CA ALA A 67 13.73 13.60 4.60
C ALA A 67 14.70 14.78 4.78
N ARG A 68 15.26 14.95 6.00
CA ARG A 68 16.25 15.98 6.30
C ARG A 68 17.53 15.83 5.48
N ALA A 69 18.06 14.62 5.36
CA ALA A 69 19.29 14.33 4.64
C ALA A 69 19.14 14.46 3.11
N SER A 70 17.91 14.37 2.60
CA SER A 70 17.59 14.48 1.18
C SER A 70 17.33 15.92 0.70
N ASP A 71 17.22 16.90 1.59
CA ASP A 71 17.01 18.32 1.24
C ASP A 71 15.84 18.56 0.25
N GLY A 72 14.77 17.77 0.39
CA GLY A 72 13.59 17.85 -0.48
C GLY A 72 13.65 17.02 -1.77
N ASP A 73 14.76 16.33 -2.03
CA ASP A 73 14.88 15.42 -3.17
C ASP A 73 14.25 14.05 -2.88
N PHE A 74 13.55 13.52 -3.88
CA PHE A 74 12.93 12.20 -3.82
C PHE A 74 13.41 11.31 -4.96
N MET A 75 13.48 10.00 -4.69
CA MET A 75 13.59 8.97 -5.71
C MET A 75 12.26 8.25 -5.86
N ALA A 76 11.93 7.88 -7.10
CA ALA A 76 10.66 7.25 -7.43
C ALA A 76 10.82 5.77 -7.79
N GLY A 77 9.74 5.03 -7.64
CA GLY A 77 9.57 3.70 -8.22
C GLY A 77 8.10 3.42 -8.47
N THR A 78 7.83 2.64 -9.52
CA THR A 78 6.46 2.39 -10.00
C THR A 78 6.14 0.90 -10.04
N THR A 79 5.05 0.52 -9.41
CA THR A 79 4.40 -0.79 -9.56
C THR A 79 3.28 -0.67 -10.58
N VAL A 80 3.28 -1.53 -11.61
CA VAL A 80 2.24 -1.56 -12.64
C VAL A 80 1.44 -2.84 -12.54
N LEU A 81 0.11 -2.72 -12.41
CA LEU A 81 -0.82 -3.84 -12.36
C LEU A 81 -1.77 -3.78 -13.56
N ALA A 82 -2.00 -4.94 -14.20
CA ALA A 82 -3.04 -5.09 -15.20
C ALA A 82 -4.23 -5.85 -14.60
N ALA A 83 -5.36 -5.18 -14.48
CA ALA A 83 -6.62 -5.74 -14.02
C ALA A 83 -7.49 -6.12 -15.23
N ARG A 84 -8.25 -7.22 -15.10
CA ARG A 84 -9.22 -7.68 -16.11
C ARG A 84 -10.56 -8.00 -15.45
N GLY A 85 -11.64 -7.74 -16.15
CA GLY A 85 -13.01 -8.02 -15.72
C GLY A 85 -13.59 -7.03 -14.72
N LEU A 86 -13.04 -5.82 -14.66
CA LEU A 86 -13.50 -4.65 -13.90
C LEU A 86 -12.97 -3.39 -14.60
N ALA A 87 -13.81 -2.38 -14.87
CA ALA A 87 -13.35 -1.10 -15.42
C ALA A 87 -12.73 -0.21 -14.34
N SER A 88 -11.83 0.72 -14.70
CA SER A 88 -11.21 1.61 -13.70
C SER A 88 -12.23 2.48 -12.97
N GLY A 89 -13.27 2.95 -13.65
CA GLY A 89 -14.35 3.74 -13.04
C GLY A 89 -15.12 2.98 -11.95
N GLU A 90 -15.35 1.68 -12.13
CA GLU A 90 -15.99 0.82 -11.12
C GLU A 90 -15.09 0.64 -9.90
N PHE A 91 -13.79 0.43 -10.15
CA PHE A 91 -12.80 0.34 -9.08
C PHE A 91 -12.69 1.64 -8.28
N LEU A 92 -12.65 2.79 -8.97
CA LEU A 92 -12.53 4.10 -8.34
C LEU A 92 -13.77 4.45 -7.50
N ALA A 93 -14.97 4.16 -8.01
CA ALA A 93 -16.20 4.35 -7.25
C ALA A 93 -16.20 3.52 -5.95
N TRP A 94 -15.80 2.25 -6.04
CA TRP A 94 -15.63 1.40 -4.85
C TRP A 94 -14.57 1.94 -3.90
N MET A 95 -13.46 2.45 -4.42
CA MET A 95 -12.37 2.99 -3.61
C MET A 95 -12.81 4.25 -2.85
N ASP A 96 -13.51 5.18 -3.51
CA ASP A 96 -14.08 6.37 -2.87
C ASP A 96 -15.03 5.97 -1.72
N GLU A 97 -15.88 4.97 -1.94
CA GLU A 97 -16.73 4.40 -0.89
C GLU A 97 -15.92 3.75 0.25
N ALA A 98 -14.87 2.98 -0.06
CA ALA A 98 -14.04 2.32 0.93
C ALA A 98 -13.29 3.31 1.85
N PHE A 99 -12.85 4.44 1.30
CA PHE A 99 -12.25 5.53 2.07
C PHE A 99 -13.30 6.30 2.92
N ALA A 100 -14.57 6.35 2.47
CA ALA A 100 -15.65 7.05 3.18
C ALA A 100 -16.36 6.19 4.25
N ALA A 101 -16.61 4.91 3.99
CA ALA A 101 -17.60 4.07 4.68
C ALA A 101 -17.01 3.05 5.68
N HIS A 102 -15.87 3.37 6.28
CA HIS A 102 -15.09 2.55 7.24
C HIS A 102 -14.03 1.65 6.59
N GLY A 103 -12.76 1.92 6.92
CA GLY A 103 -11.57 1.33 6.31
C GLY A 103 -11.28 -0.14 6.64
N GLU A 104 -12.27 -0.99 6.90
CA GLU A 104 -12.02 -2.43 7.10
C GLU A 104 -11.48 -3.09 5.83
N ALA A 105 -12.05 -2.76 4.66
CA ALA A 105 -11.55 -3.23 3.37
C ALA A 105 -10.13 -2.69 3.09
N LEU A 106 -9.88 -1.42 3.45
CA LEU A 106 -8.57 -0.79 3.32
C LEU A 106 -7.54 -1.50 4.22
N LEU A 107 -7.88 -1.71 5.49
CA LEU A 107 -7.05 -2.40 6.47
C LEU A 107 -6.80 -3.86 6.06
N ALA A 108 -7.78 -4.56 5.51
CA ALA A 108 -7.65 -5.97 5.10
C ALA A 108 -6.79 -6.18 3.84
N ALA A 109 -6.51 -5.12 3.08
CA ALA A 109 -5.81 -5.22 1.82
C ALA A 109 -4.32 -5.53 1.95
N HIS A 110 -3.70 -5.17 3.06
CA HIS A 110 -2.31 -5.53 3.34
C HIS A 110 -2.14 -6.03 4.78
N PRO A 111 -1.33 -7.10 5.00
CA PRO A 111 -1.00 -7.57 6.35
C PRO A 111 -0.30 -6.53 7.24
N GLU A 112 0.31 -5.51 6.62
CA GLU A 112 1.04 -4.45 7.32
C GLU A 112 0.24 -3.15 7.46
N HIS A 113 -1.05 -3.11 7.09
CA HIS A 113 -1.91 -1.99 7.45
C HIS A 113 -2.36 -2.12 8.91
N TYR A 114 -1.93 -1.23 9.79
CA TYR A 114 -2.36 -1.20 11.19
C TYR A 114 -3.43 -0.15 11.44
N VAL A 115 -3.39 0.95 10.69
CA VAL A 115 -4.42 1.99 10.70
C VAL A 115 -4.67 2.48 9.27
N MET A 116 -5.95 2.55 8.90
CA MET A 116 -6.45 3.18 7.68
C MET A 116 -7.73 3.93 8.07
N ALA A 117 -7.62 5.22 8.40
CA ALA A 117 -8.75 5.96 8.95
C ALA A 117 -8.67 7.47 8.62
N PRO A 118 -9.81 8.15 8.47
CA PRO A 118 -9.81 9.61 8.37
C PRO A 118 -9.24 10.25 9.63
N GLY A 119 -8.39 11.27 9.43
CA GLY A 119 -7.91 12.21 10.43
C GLY A 119 -8.98 13.25 10.77
N ALA A 120 -8.81 13.92 11.92
CA ALA A 120 -9.78 14.92 12.40
C ALA A 120 -9.80 16.21 11.56
N ASP A 121 -8.72 16.47 10.82
CA ASP A 121 -8.50 17.63 9.96
C ASP A 121 -8.83 17.37 8.48
N GLY A 122 -9.38 16.18 8.16
CA GLY A 122 -9.67 15.76 6.79
C GLY A 122 -8.50 15.12 6.06
N SER A 123 -7.33 14.97 6.70
CA SER A 123 -6.27 14.08 6.21
C SER A 123 -6.70 12.61 6.31
N PHE A 124 -5.97 11.70 5.66
CA PHE A 124 -6.14 10.27 5.87
C PHE A 124 -4.95 9.71 6.65
N HIS A 125 -5.20 9.18 7.85
CA HIS A 125 -4.17 8.66 8.74
C HIS A 125 -3.88 7.19 8.42
N VAL A 126 -2.60 6.93 8.15
CA VAL A 126 -2.08 5.62 7.78
C VAL A 126 -1.00 5.22 8.78
N VAL A 127 -1.09 3.99 9.27
CA VAL A 127 0.00 3.35 10.01
C VAL A 127 0.32 2.03 9.33
N GLU A 128 1.52 1.94 8.77
CA GLU A 128 1.97 0.78 8.01
C GLU A 128 3.50 0.73 7.91
N ASN A 129 4.00 -0.35 7.33
CA ASN A 129 5.43 -0.51 7.07
C ASN A 129 5.89 0.31 5.85
N ILE A 130 6.86 1.21 6.06
CA ILE A 130 7.66 1.83 5.01
C ILE A 130 9.07 1.22 5.06
N GLY A 131 9.32 0.27 4.15
CA GLY A 131 10.44 -0.64 4.32
C GLY A 131 10.27 -1.49 5.58
N PRO A 132 11.34 -1.75 6.36
CA PRO A 132 11.24 -2.52 7.60
C PRO A 132 10.65 -1.72 8.78
N HIS A 133 10.32 -0.44 8.60
CA HIS A 133 9.92 0.46 9.68
C HIS A 133 8.40 0.63 9.73
N VAL A 134 7.79 0.47 10.90
CA VAL A 134 6.39 0.85 11.11
C VAL A 134 6.34 2.36 11.25
N CYS A 135 5.57 3.03 10.40
CA CYS A 135 5.50 4.48 10.37
C CYS A 135 4.04 4.95 10.48
N SER A 136 3.85 6.12 11.09
CA SER A 136 2.57 6.79 11.20
C SER A 136 2.65 8.10 10.43
N PHE A 137 1.86 8.19 9.35
CA PHE A 137 1.83 9.35 8.47
C PHE A 137 0.41 9.68 8.02
N PHE A 138 0.27 10.87 7.46
CA PHE A 138 -0.98 11.43 7.00
C PHE A 138 -0.89 11.73 5.51
N MET A 139 -1.92 11.33 4.77
CA MET A 139 -2.05 11.66 3.36
C MET A 139 -2.94 12.90 3.24
N GLY A 140 -2.34 14.00 2.81
CA GLY A 140 -3.04 15.27 2.58
C GLY A 140 -3.56 15.34 1.15
N GLY A 141 -4.86 15.58 0.98
CA GLY A 141 -5.51 15.73 -0.32
C GLY A 141 -5.46 14.44 -1.14
N TRP A 142 -6.41 13.53 -0.90
CA TRP A 142 -6.64 12.39 -1.78
C TRP A 142 -7.46 12.87 -2.99
N GLY A 143 -6.92 12.76 -4.21
CA GLY A 143 -7.59 13.15 -5.45
C GLY A 143 -6.92 14.29 -6.22
N THR A 144 -7.65 14.92 -7.16
CA THR A 144 -7.08 15.84 -8.16
C THR A 144 -6.52 17.15 -7.58
N GLY A 145 -7.00 17.56 -6.40
CA GLY A 145 -6.55 18.80 -5.74
C GLY A 145 -5.09 18.79 -5.24
N ALA A 146 -4.48 17.61 -5.10
CA ALA A 146 -3.09 17.45 -4.64
C ALA A 146 -2.06 17.29 -5.78
N MET A 147 -2.48 17.41 -7.04
CA MET A 147 -1.63 17.19 -8.22
C MET A 147 -0.55 18.25 -8.46
N ALA A 148 -0.54 19.35 -7.71
CA ALA A 148 0.35 20.49 -7.97
C ALA A 148 1.84 20.11 -7.96
N TRP A 149 2.26 19.20 -7.07
CA TRP A 149 3.67 18.75 -7.03
C TRP A 149 4.01 17.78 -8.17
N ALA A 150 3.01 17.05 -8.68
CA ALA A 150 3.18 16.01 -9.68
C ALA A 150 3.12 16.54 -11.12
N ALA A 151 2.81 17.83 -11.32
CA ALA A 151 2.65 18.45 -12.63
C ALA A 151 3.88 18.28 -13.54
N ASP A 152 5.07 18.28 -12.95
CA ASP A 152 6.36 18.12 -13.64
C ASP A 152 7.05 16.79 -13.31
N ALA A 153 6.34 15.82 -12.73
CA ALA A 153 6.93 14.52 -12.39
C ALA A 153 7.14 13.66 -13.65
N ASP A 154 8.30 13.03 -13.77
CA ASP A 154 8.64 12.17 -14.91
C ASP A 154 7.69 10.97 -15.05
N GLU A 155 7.11 10.51 -13.93
CA GLU A 155 6.17 9.39 -13.87
C GLU A 155 4.72 9.80 -14.17
N LEU A 156 4.44 11.09 -14.42
CA LEU A 156 3.10 11.54 -14.81
C LEU A 156 2.77 11.08 -16.23
N LEU A 157 1.73 10.26 -16.36
CA LEU A 157 1.32 9.65 -17.62
C LEU A 157 0.31 10.54 -18.39
N PRO A 158 0.24 10.45 -19.73
CA PRO A 158 -0.67 11.27 -20.53
C PRO A 158 -2.14 11.09 -20.14
N ASP A 159 -2.90 12.20 -20.05
CA ASP A 159 -4.34 12.17 -19.73
C ASP A 159 -5.18 11.34 -20.71
N ALA A 160 -4.77 11.28 -21.98
CA ALA A 160 -5.46 10.51 -23.02
C ALA A 160 -5.43 9.00 -22.76
N GLU A 161 -4.42 8.51 -22.03
CA GLU A 161 -4.23 7.10 -21.71
C GLU A 161 -4.59 6.79 -20.25
N PHE A 162 -4.30 7.72 -19.34
CA PHE A 162 -4.55 7.59 -17.89
C PHE A 162 -5.39 8.78 -17.39
N PRO A 163 -6.70 8.81 -17.67
CA PRO A 163 -7.56 9.94 -17.33
C PRO A 163 -7.83 10.07 -15.83
N HIS A 164 -7.65 8.99 -15.05
CA HIS A 164 -7.87 8.98 -13.63
C HIS A 164 -6.55 9.04 -12.88
N LYS A 165 -6.34 10.11 -12.12
CA LYS A 165 -5.10 10.37 -11.38
C LYS A 165 -5.39 10.86 -9.98
N MET A 166 -4.60 10.38 -9.03
CA MET A 166 -4.62 10.81 -7.65
C MET A 166 -3.19 10.95 -7.18
N SER A 167 -2.92 11.96 -6.37
CA SER A 167 -1.62 12.11 -5.74
C SER A 167 -1.78 12.55 -4.30
N SER A 168 -0.74 12.38 -3.49
CA SER A 168 -0.69 12.90 -2.14
C SER A 168 0.75 13.06 -1.68
N ASN A 169 0.99 14.04 -0.82
CA ASN A 169 2.20 14.07 0.02
C ASN A 169 1.91 13.26 1.29
N LEU A 170 2.93 12.55 1.77
CA LEU A 170 2.91 11.81 3.03
C LEU A 170 3.58 12.69 4.10
N PHE A 171 2.83 13.04 5.14
CA PHE A 171 3.28 13.94 6.20
C PHE A 171 3.40 13.20 7.54
N LEU A 172 4.44 13.48 8.30
CA LEU A 172 4.44 13.18 9.74
C LEU A 172 3.51 14.16 10.49
N ASP A 173 3.21 13.87 11.75
CA ASP A 173 2.35 14.71 12.61
C ASP A 173 2.88 16.14 12.77
N ASP A 174 4.21 16.33 12.71
CA ASP A 174 4.87 17.64 12.75
C ASP A 174 4.85 18.39 11.40
N GLY A 175 4.24 17.82 10.36
CA GLY A 175 4.14 18.37 9.02
C GLY A 175 5.34 18.07 8.11
N THR A 176 6.33 17.31 8.56
CA THR A 176 7.47 16.90 7.72
C THR A 176 6.98 16.06 6.55
N VAL A 177 7.31 16.46 5.31
CA VAL A 177 7.04 15.64 4.11
C VAL A 177 8.07 14.53 4.03
N VAL A 178 7.60 13.28 4.13
CA VAL A 178 8.45 12.08 4.16
C VAL A 178 8.24 11.15 2.96
N GLY A 179 7.34 11.51 2.06
CA GLY A 179 7.11 10.76 0.83
C GLY A 179 6.05 11.41 -0.04
N ARG A 180 5.85 10.86 -1.23
CA ARG A 180 4.73 11.19 -2.11
C ARG A 180 4.17 9.94 -2.79
N ALA A 181 2.91 9.96 -3.17
CA ALA A 181 2.26 8.91 -3.93
C ALA A 181 1.59 9.51 -5.17
N LEU A 182 1.74 8.86 -6.33
CA LEU A 182 1.04 9.17 -7.57
C LEU A 182 0.44 7.89 -8.14
N THR A 183 -0.89 7.79 -8.14
CA THR A 183 -1.63 6.63 -8.63
C THR A 183 -2.44 7.02 -9.86
N GLN A 184 -2.34 6.23 -10.93
CA GLN A 184 -2.89 6.57 -12.23
C GLN A 184 -3.56 5.34 -12.84
N PHE A 185 -4.75 5.51 -13.41
CA PHE A 185 -5.53 4.43 -13.99
C PHE A 185 -5.92 4.74 -15.44
N GLY A 186 -5.71 3.76 -16.31
CA GLY A 186 -6.07 3.81 -17.73
C GLY A 186 -6.86 2.57 -18.13
N ASP A 187 -8.05 2.77 -18.70
CA ASP A 187 -8.90 1.66 -19.15
C ASP A 187 -8.27 0.90 -20.31
N THR A 188 -8.50 -0.42 -20.34
CA THR A 188 -8.18 -1.30 -21.45
C THR A 188 -9.47 -1.90 -22.01
N ILE A 189 -9.37 -2.69 -23.09
CA ILE A 189 -10.52 -3.37 -23.69
C ILE A 189 -11.24 -4.28 -22.68
N ASP A 190 -10.50 -4.89 -21.76
CA ASP A 190 -10.99 -5.92 -20.84
C ASP A 190 -10.80 -5.57 -19.37
N GLY A 191 -10.39 -4.35 -19.02
CA GLY A 191 -10.21 -3.91 -17.64
C GLY A 191 -9.47 -2.57 -17.57
N PHE A 192 -8.37 -2.51 -16.80
CA PHE A 192 -7.55 -1.30 -16.70
C PHE A 192 -6.10 -1.62 -16.29
N THR A 193 -5.22 -0.66 -16.53
CA THR A 193 -3.86 -0.62 -15.98
C THR A 193 -3.82 0.36 -14.81
N ALA A 194 -3.30 -0.10 -13.66
CA ALA A 194 -2.95 0.76 -12.53
C ALA A 194 -1.43 1.00 -12.54
N SER A 195 -1.02 2.27 -12.60
CA SER A 195 0.37 2.71 -12.44
C SER A 195 0.50 3.40 -11.09
N LEU A 196 1.27 2.80 -10.19
CA LEU A 196 1.34 3.14 -8.77
C LEU A 196 2.77 3.57 -8.44
N THR A 197 3.00 4.88 -8.39
CA THR A 197 4.32 5.45 -8.11
C THR A 197 4.40 5.92 -6.66
N VAL A 198 5.47 5.52 -5.98
CA VAL A 198 5.87 6.08 -4.68
C VAL A 198 7.17 6.87 -4.85
N TYR A 199 7.26 7.96 -4.10
CA TYR A 199 8.44 8.79 -3.98
C TYR A 199 8.90 8.72 -2.53
N VAL A 200 10.14 8.29 -2.31
CA VAL A 200 10.78 8.27 -0.99
C VAL A 200 12.00 9.19 -1.02
N PRO A 201 12.40 9.80 0.12
CA PRO A 201 13.61 10.62 0.18
C PRO A 201 14.82 9.88 -0.43
N THR A 202 15.64 10.56 -1.22
CA THR A 202 16.82 9.98 -1.89
C THR A 202 17.84 9.33 -0.95
N SER A 203 17.82 9.67 0.34
CA SER A 203 18.69 9.11 1.37
C SER A 203 18.13 7.83 1.99
N CYS A 204 16.87 7.46 1.70
CA CYS A 204 16.33 6.16 2.09
C CYS A 204 17.14 5.04 1.39
N PRO A 205 17.43 3.93 2.09
CA PRO A 205 18.02 2.76 1.45
C PRO A 205 17.14 2.23 0.32
N GLN A 206 17.73 1.73 -0.76
CA GLN A 206 17.00 1.17 -1.91
C GLN A 206 15.98 0.08 -1.49
N GLY A 207 16.27 -0.67 -0.43
CA GLY A 207 15.35 -1.67 0.13
C GLY A 207 14.02 -1.11 0.61
N VAL A 208 13.96 0.17 1.02
CA VAL A 208 12.71 0.86 1.39
C VAL A 208 11.81 1.01 0.17
N LEU A 209 12.37 1.50 -0.94
CA LEU A 209 11.64 1.65 -2.20
C LEU A 209 11.13 0.29 -2.70
N GLU A 210 12.02 -0.70 -2.81
CA GLU A 210 11.67 -2.05 -3.27
C GLU A 210 10.62 -2.73 -2.37
N HIS A 211 10.66 -2.48 -1.07
CA HIS A 211 9.62 -2.95 -0.16
C HIS A 211 8.25 -2.33 -0.50
N HIS A 212 8.21 -1.01 -0.69
CA HIS A 212 6.96 -0.32 -0.96
C HIS A 212 6.39 -0.65 -2.36
N LEU A 213 7.25 -0.98 -3.34
CA LEU A 213 6.78 -1.51 -4.63
C LEU A 213 6.04 -2.85 -4.47
N ARG A 214 6.55 -3.73 -3.62
CA ARG A 214 5.91 -5.01 -3.28
C ARG A 214 4.63 -4.78 -2.46
N HIS A 215 4.65 -3.80 -1.56
CA HIS A 215 3.48 -3.37 -0.79
C HIS A 215 2.32 -2.99 -1.73
N TYR A 216 2.55 -2.07 -2.68
CA TYR A 216 1.56 -1.68 -3.68
C TYR A 216 1.02 -2.85 -4.50
N ALA A 217 1.89 -3.81 -4.86
CA ALA A 217 1.45 -4.99 -5.61
C ALA A 217 0.43 -5.83 -4.83
N VAL A 218 0.63 -6.01 -3.53
CA VAL A 218 -0.27 -6.77 -2.66
C VAL A 218 -1.54 -5.97 -2.34
N GLU A 219 -1.37 -4.72 -1.93
CA GLU A 219 -2.46 -3.81 -1.53
C GLU A 219 -3.46 -3.63 -2.68
N PHE A 220 -3.02 -3.09 -3.81
CA PHE A 220 -3.92 -2.77 -4.92
C PHE A 220 -4.52 -4.02 -5.54
N ARG A 221 -3.78 -5.14 -5.62
CA ARG A 221 -4.37 -6.42 -6.04
C ARG A 221 -5.57 -6.77 -5.15
N ASN A 222 -5.43 -6.68 -3.84
CA ASN A 222 -6.51 -7.06 -2.91
C ASN A 222 -7.67 -6.07 -2.96
N TRP A 223 -7.42 -4.76 -3.12
CA TRP A 223 -8.46 -3.77 -3.36
C TRP A 223 -9.24 -4.04 -4.66
N ILE A 224 -8.55 -4.30 -5.77
CA ILE A 224 -9.18 -4.60 -7.07
C ILE A 224 -10.06 -5.85 -6.97
N VAL A 225 -9.58 -6.90 -6.30
CA VAL A 225 -10.36 -8.13 -6.08
C VAL A 225 -11.57 -7.87 -5.18
N ALA A 226 -11.43 -7.06 -4.13
CA ALA A 226 -12.54 -6.68 -3.26
C ALA A 226 -13.60 -5.87 -4.00
N ALA A 227 -13.18 -4.89 -4.82
CA ALA A 227 -14.06 -4.11 -5.68
C ALA A 227 -14.83 -5.00 -6.66
N ALA A 228 -14.14 -5.91 -7.34
CA ALA A 228 -14.77 -6.86 -8.26
C ALA A 228 -15.77 -7.80 -7.56
N ALA A 229 -15.51 -8.18 -6.32
CA ALA A 229 -16.45 -8.97 -5.53
C ALA A 229 -17.69 -8.16 -5.13
N ALA A 230 -17.51 -6.89 -4.73
CA ALA A 230 -18.59 -5.99 -4.36
C ALA A 230 -19.50 -5.66 -5.56
N ALA A 231 -18.94 -5.45 -6.76
CA ALA A 231 -19.69 -5.16 -7.97
C ALA A 231 -20.57 -6.34 -8.46
N ARG A 232 -20.32 -7.56 -7.95
CA ARG A 232 -21.05 -8.78 -8.32
C ARG A 232 -22.05 -9.25 -7.25
N ALA A 233 -22.06 -8.61 -6.09
CA ALA A 233 -22.95 -8.92 -4.97
C ALA A 233 -24.32 -8.24 -5.15
#